data_AF-A0A7X8ALK8-F1
#
_entry.id   AF-A0A7X8ALK8-F1
#
_cell.length_a   1.000
_cell.length_b   1.000
_cell.length_c   1.000
_cell.angle_alpha   90.00
_cell.angle_beta   90.00
_cell.angle_gamma   90.00
#
_symmetry.space_group_name_H-M   'P 1'
#
loop_
_entity.id
_entity.type
_entity.pdbx_description
1 polymer ?
#
loop_
_entity_poly.entity_id
_entity_poly.type
_entity_poly.pdbx_seq_one_letter_code
_entity_poly.pdbx_strand_id
1 'polypeptide(L)'
;MKAAFATWDNRIAPVFDVSRSIHLVEAEAGRITAERRVALADELPVQKAARLTALGVELLVCGAISRPLQILVAARGIEVIPFVAGDLQTVIKAWLADGLATDTFAMPGCCGRGRRRRGGWAGPHMEGMHMIGRFQGRAGGGGGRGGGRGGGRGQGGGQGGWGAGRMGGPLAAGPDGWCVCLGCGHRQPHARGVPCNQMVCPQCGGPLTRDAAQSTQKEE
;
A
#
# COMPACT_ATOMS: atom_id res chain seq x y z
N MET A 1 14.81 -14.88 23.68
CA MET A 1 14.16 -14.39 22.45
C MET A 1 15.18 -13.68 21.57
N LYS A 2 15.07 -13.81 20.25
CA LYS A 2 15.96 -13.11 19.29
C LYS A 2 15.18 -12.18 18.38
N ALA A 3 15.46 -10.88 18.46
CA ALA A 3 14.86 -9.88 17.60
C ALA A 3 15.88 -9.29 16.63
N ALA A 4 15.48 -9.13 15.38
CA ALA A 4 16.22 -8.39 14.37
C ALA A 4 15.56 -7.03 14.16
N PHE A 5 16.36 -5.98 14.13
CA PHE A 5 15.95 -4.64 13.79
C PHE A 5 16.54 -4.29 12.42
N ALA A 6 15.69 -3.87 11.49
CA ALA A 6 16.15 -3.35 10.21
C ALA A 6 16.79 -1.97 10.45
N THR A 7 18.10 -1.84 10.27
CA THR A 7 18.82 -0.62 10.64
C THR A 7 19.56 -0.01 9.46
N TRP A 8 19.47 1.31 9.37
CA TRP A 8 20.35 2.14 8.58
C TRP A 8 21.06 3.10 9.54
N ASP A 9 22.38 2.92 9.67
CA ASP A 9 23.20 3.61 10.66
C ASP A 9 22.67 3.40 12.10
N ASN A 10 22.32 4.47 12.84
CA ASN A 10 21.76 4.38 14.20
C ASN A 10 20.22 4.45 14.26
N ARG A 11 19.53 4.31 13.12
CA ARG A 11 18.07 4.44 13.02
C ARG A 11 17.42 3.21 12.38
N ILE A 12 16.12 3.05 12.61
CA ILE A 12 15.33 2.04 11.91
C ILE A 12 15.22 2.41 10.42
N ALA A 13 15.51 1.44 9.56
CA ALA A 13 15.46 1.61 8.12
C ALA A 13 14.00 1.85 7.67
N PRO A 14 13.76 2.86 6.81
CA PRO A 14 12.41 3.18 6.35
C PRO A 14 11.80 2.07 5.48
N VAL A 15 12.62 1.28 4.78
CA VAL A 15 12.19 0.13 3.98
C VAL A 15 13.20 -1.02 4.16
N PHE A 16 12.72 -2.19 4.57
CA PHE A 16 13.53 -3.38 4.80
C PHE A 16 14.06 -4.00 3.49
N ASP A 17 13.30 -3.91 2.41
CA ASP A 17 13.64 -4.51 1.10
C ASP A 17 15.03 -4.11 0.61
N VAL A 18 15.45 -2.86 0.86
CA VAL A 18 16.76 -2.34 0.45
C VAL A 18 17.79 -2.32 1.59
N SER A 19 17.40 -2.71 2.81
CA SER A 19 18.33 -2.71 3.94
C SER A 19 19.44 -3.74 3.73
N ARG A 20 20.69 -3.29 3.91
CA ARG A 20 21.91 -4.10 3.81
C ARG A 20 22.44 -4.56 5.16
N SER A 21 21.82 -4.10 6.24
CA SER A 21 22.23 -4.42 7.61
C SER A 21 21.01 -4.63 8.49
N ILE A 22 21.15 -5.57 9.41
CA ILE A 22 20.26 -5.76 10.53
C ILE A 22 21.04 -5.71 11.83
N HIS A 23 20.35 -5.31 12.87
CA HIS A 23 20.88 -5.34 14.21
C HIS A 23 20.18 -6.44 14.99
N LEU A 24 20.94 -7.47 15.37
CA LEU A 24 20.41 -8.63 16.07
C LEU A 24 20.60 -8.42 17.57
N VAL A 25 19.50 -8.52 18.31
CA VAL A 25 19.46 -8.41 19.77
C VAL A 25 18.92 -9.72 20.32
N GLU A 26 19.70 -10.33 21.22
CA GLU A 26 19.29 -11.48 21.99
C GLU A 26 18.94 -11.00 23.40
N ALA A 27 17.75 -11.37 23.88
CA ALA A 27 17.28 -10.98 25.19
C ALA A 27 16.70 -12.17 25.97
N GLU A 28 16.98 -12.21 27.26
CA GLU A 28 16.45 -13.17 28.22
C GLU A 28 15.88 -12.42 29.43
N ALA A 29 14.67 -12.77 29.86
CA ALA A 29 13.98 -12.14 30.98
C ALA A 29 13.98 -10.58 30.97
N GLY A 30 13.86 -9.98 29.78
CA GLY A 30 13.85 -8.51 29.61
C GLY A 30 15.22 -7.83 29.66
N ARG A 31 16.33 -8.58 29.65
CA ARG A 31 17.71 -8.05 29.57
C ARG A 31 18.40 -8.49 28.30
N ILE A 32 19.18 -7.59 27.71
CA ILE A 32 20.00 -7.89 26.53
C ILE A 32 21.18 -8.76 26.97
N THR A 33 21.30 -9.95 26.38
CA THR A 33 22.42 -10.87 26.62
C THR A 33 23.47 -10.76 25.52
N ALA A 34 23.08 -10.43 24.29
CA ALA A 34 24.01 -10.17 23.19
C ALA A 34 23.41 -9.20 22.16
N GLU A 35 24.27 -8.39 21.56
CA GLU A 35 23.90 -7.44 20.51
C GLU A 35 24.98 -7.45 19.43
N ARG A 36 24.59 -7.67 18.17
CA ARG A 36 25.54 -7.65 17.05
C ARG A 36 24.90 -7.14 15.76
N ARG A 37 25.69 -6.38 15.00
CA ARG A 37 25.31 -5.95 13.66
C ARG A 37 25.65 -7.04 12.65
N VAL A 38 24.69 -7.41 11.81
CA VAL A 38 24.87 -8.43 10.77
C VAL A 38 24.58 -7.81 9.41
N ALA A 39 25.51 -7.97 8.48
CA ALA A 39 25.30 -7.57 7.09
C ALA A 39 24.36 -8.57 6.40
N LEU A 40 23.32 -8.03 5.75
CA LEU A 40 22.52 -8.71 4.74
C LEU A 40 23.08 -8.32 3.38
N ALA A 41 24.21 -8.93 3.01
CA ALA A 41 24.86 -8.71 1.72
C ALA A 41 24.06 -9.29 0.53
N ASP A 42 23.01 -10.07 0.82
CA ASP A 42 22.20 -10.75 -0.18
C ASP A 42 21.18 -9.78 -0.82
N GLU A 43 21.23 -9.61 -2.13
CA GLU A 43 20.33 -8.70 -2.87
C GLU A 43 18.93 -9.32 -3.10
N LEU A 44 18.82 -10.65 -3.07
CA LEU A 44 17.55 -11.33 -3.35
C LEU A 44 16.67 -11.43 -2.08
N PRO A 45 15.36 -11.09 -2.17
CA PRO A 45 14.42 -11.18 -1.04
C PRO A 45 14.40 -12.58 -0.38
N VAL A 46 14.53 -13.63 -1.19
CA VAL A 46 14.51 -15.02 -0.73
C VAL A 46 15.69 -15.35 0.18
N GLN A 47 16.87 -14.86 -0.20
CA GLN A 47 18.12 -15.05 0.54
C GLN A 47 18.12 -14.27 1.84
N LYS A 48 17.63 -13.02 1.84
CA LYS A 48 17.47 -12.22 3.07
C LYS A 48 16.65 -12.94 4.12
N ALA A 49 15.49 -13.46 3.72
CA ALA A 49 14.65 -14.20 4.65
C ALA A 49 15.29 -15.52 5.08
N ALA A 50 16.15 -16.14 4.25
CA ALA A 50 16.81 -17.40 4.60
C ALA A 50 17.93 -17.13 5.61
N ARG A 51 18.62 -16.00 5.44
CA ARG A 51 19.60 -15.48 6.39
C ARG A 51 18.98 -15.17 7.75
N LEU A 52 17.80 -14.55 7.78
CA LEU A 52 17.06 -14.33 9.03
C LEU A 52 16.74 -15.64 9.76
N THR A 53 16.27 -16.65 9.03
CA THR A 53 16.00 -17.98 9.60
C THR A 53 17.27 -18.66 10.10
N ALA A 54 18.37 -18.60 9.35
CA ALA A 54 19.66 -19.15 9.76
C ALA A 54 20.23 -18.49 11.02
N LEU A 55 19.91 -17.21 11.25
CA LEU A 55 20.29 -16.48 12.46
C LEU A 55 19.39 -16.81 13.67
N GLY A 56 18.31 -17.56 13.47
CA GLY A 56 17.35 -17.91 14.52
C GLY A 56 16.53 -16.71 15.00
N VAL A 57 16.22 -15.77 14.12
CA VAL A 57 15.39 -14.60 14.44
C VAL A 57 13.93 -15.02 14.64
N GLU A 58 13.33 -14.64 15.76
CA GLU A 58 11.92 -14.89 16.05
C GLU A 58 11.05 -13.68 15.68
N LEU A 59 11.59 -12.48 15.83
CA LEU A 59 10.89 -11.21 15.61
C LEU A 59 11.70 -10.27 14.73
N LEU A 60 11.08 -9.68 13.70
CA LEU A 60 11.67 -8.65 12.84
C LEU A 60 10.93 -7.32 13.01
N VAL A 61 11.63 -6.28 13.46
CA VAL A 61 11.13 -4.92 13.58
C VAL A 61 11.65 -4.07 12.42
N CYS A 62 10.76 -3.42 11.68
CA CYS A 62 11.13 -2.63 10.50
C CYS A 62 10.16 -1.46 10.22
N GLY A 63 10.60 -0.52 9.38
CA GLY A 63 9.77 0.56 8.85
C GLY A 63 8.73 0.04 7.87
N ALA A 64 9.06 -0.07 6.59
CA ALA A 64 8.19 -0.70 5.60
C ALA A 64 8.81 -2.01 5.11
N ILE A 65 7.96 -2.91 4.64
CA ILE A 65 8.36 -4.17 4.01
C ILE A 65 7.38 -4.47 2.87
N SER A 66 7.90 -4.90 1.72
CA SER A 66 7.04 -5.32 0.63
C SER A 66 6.21 -6.55 1.04
N ARG A 67 4.97 -6.63 0.55
CA ARG A 67 4.08 -7.76 0.86
C ARG A 67 4.69 -9.12 0.50
N PRO A 68 5.35 -9.30 -0.65
CA PRO A 68 5.97 -10.59 -0.98
C PRO A 68 7.02 -11.02 0.04
N LEU A 69 7.88 -10.07 0.47
CA LEU A 69 8.92 -10.36 1.46
C LEU A 69 8.33 -10.60 2.85
N GLN A 70 7.30 -9.85 3.23
CA GLN A 70 6.59 -10.09 4.49
C GLN A 70 5.96 -11.48 4.55
N ILE A 71 5.30 -11.91 3.48
CA ILE A 71 4.70 -13.26 3.38
C ILE A 71 5.79 -14.32 3.50
N LEU A 72 6.91 -14.13 2.81
CA LEU A 72 8.03 -15.07 2.84
C LEU A 72 8.65 -15.21 4.24
N VAL A 73 8.86 -14.09 4.94
CA VAL A 73 9.42 -14.06 6.30
C VAL A 73 8.45 -14.70 7.28
N ALA A 74 7.15 -14.36 7.19
CA ALA A 74 6.11 -14.94 8.03
C ALA A 74 5.93 -16.45 7.79
N ALA A 75 6.04 -16.91 6.54
CA ALA A 75 5.97 -18.34 6.21
C ALA A 75 7.12 -19.16 6.83
N ARG A 76 8.22 -18.51 7.24
CA ARG A 76 9.33 -19.12 7.97
C ARG A 76 9.21 -18.99 9.49
N GLY A 77 8.04 -18.57 10.00
CA GLY A 77 7.75 -18.49 11.43
C GLY A 77 8.30 -17.25 12.13
N ILE A 78 8.75 -16.25 11.36
CA ILE A 78 9.29 -15.00 11.91
C ILE A 78 8.15 -13.98 12.00
N GLU A 79 7.87 -13.48 13.21
CA GLU A 79 6.89 -12.42 13.40
C GLU A 79 7.46 -11.09 12.88
N VAL A 80 6.65 -10.32 12.14
CA VAL A 80 7.09 -9.03 11.58
C VAL A 80 6.26 -7.91 12.19
N ILE A 81 6.93 -6.93 12.79
CA ILE A 81 6.37 -5.67 13.24
C ILE A 81 6.78 -4.57 12.25
N PRO A 82 5.93 -4.27 11.25
CA PRO A 82 6.13 -3.16 10.35
C PRO A 82 5.65 -1.84 10.97
N PHE A 83 5.94 -0.77 10.27
CA PHE A 83 5.59 0.63 10.51
C PHE A 83 6.27 1.26 11.73
N VAL A 84 7.47 0.77 12.08
CA VAL A 84 8.27 1.31 13.17
C VAL A 84 9.31 2.28 12.61
N ALA A 85 9.34 3.50 13.16
CA ALA A 85 10.38 4.49 12.91
C ALA A 85 10.90 5.05 14.22
N GLY A 86 12.19 5.39 14.24
CA GLY A 86 12.85 5.93 15.41
C GLY A 86 14.34 5.63 15.44
N ASP A 87 14.96 6.06 16.53
CA ASP A 87 16.33 5.68 16.88
C ASP A 87 16.37 4.21 17.34
N LEU A 88 17.41 3.49 16.91
CA LEU A 88 17.57 2.06 17.20
C LEU A 88 17.52 1.76 18.70
N GLN A 89 18.25 2.52 19.51
CA GLN A 89 18.37 2.26 20.94
C GLN A 89 17.06 2.51 21.67
N THR A 90 16.33 3.55 21.27
CA THR A 90 15.00 3.84 21.81
C THR A 90 14.00 2.73 21.48
N VAL A 91 14.06 2.20 20.25
CA VAL A 91 13.19 1.10 19.80
C VAL A 91 13.53 -0.22 20.52
N ILE A 92 14.81 -0.52 20.74
CA ILE A 92 15.23 -1.70 21.52
C ILE A 92 14.74 -1.61 22.97
N LYS A 93 14.87 -0.43 23.61
CA LYS A 93 14.35 -0.23 24.98
C LYS A 93 12.83 -0.40 25.04
N ALA A 94 12.12 0.15 24.06
CA ALA A 94 10.66 -0.01 23.96
C ALA A 94 10.27 -1.48 23.72
N TRP A 95 11.04 -2.23 22.93
CA TRP A 95 10.83 -3.66 22.72
C TRP A 95 11.00 -4.47 24.01
N LEU A 96 12.05 -4.21 24.79
CA LEU A 96 12.27 -4.88 26.08
C LEU A 96 11.16 -4.57 27.10
N ALA A 97 10.55 -3.40 27.01
CA ALA A 97 9.42 -2.98 27.84
C ALA A 97 8.05 -3.40 27.30
N ASP A 98 8.00 -4.21 26.24
CA ASP A 98 6.78 -4.63 25.51
C ASP A 98 5.92 -3.44 24.98
N GLY A 99 6.58 -2.28 24.78
CA GLY A 99 5.96 -0.99 24.46
C GLY A 99 5.95 -0.61 22.98
N LEU A 100 6.42 -1.48 22.06
CA LEU A 100 6.43 -1.20 20.61
C LEU A 100 5.04 -1.03 19.98
N ALA A 101 3.98 -1.36 20.72
CA ALA A 101 2.60 -1.17 20.28
C ALA A 101 2.14 0.30 20.32
N THR A 102 2.91 1.20 20.95
CA THR A 102 2.56 2.62 21.09
C THR A 102 2.71 3.39 19.77
N ASP A 103 1.78 4.33 19.51
CA ASP A 103 1.78 5.18 18.31
C ASP A 103 3.03 6.09 18.23
N THR A 104 3.84 6.16 19.29
CA THR A 104 5.07 6.96 19.39
C THR A 104 6.13 6.57 18.36
N PHE A 105 6.18 5.29 17.97
CA PHE A 105 7.12 4.78 16.96
C PHE A 105 6.45 4.57 15.60
N ALA A 106 5.19 4.94 15.44
CA ALA A 106 4.47 4.73 14.19
C ALA A 106 5.00 5.69 13.11
N MET A 107 5.28 5.15 11.92
CA MET A 107 5.65 6.00 10.78
C MET A 107 4.53 7.00 10.43
N PRO A 108 4.86 8.30 10.24
CA PRO A 108 3.89 9.29 9.80
C PRO A 108 3.35 8.92 8.41
N GLY A 109 2.03 9.01 8.24
CA GLY A 109 1.34 8.65 6.99
C GLY A 109 0.90 7.19 6.85
N CYS A 110 1.29 6.30 7.78
CA CYS A 110 0.73 4.94 7.89
C CYS A 110 -0.46 4.84 8.84
N CYS A 111 -1.03 5.99 9.22
CA CYS A 111 -2.25 6.08 10.00
C CYS A 111 -3.46 5.49 9.23
N GLY A 112 -3.86 4.27 9.60
CA GLY A 112 -5.28 3.91 9.60
C GLY A 112 -5.74 2.63 8.90
N ARG A 113 -4.88 1.84 8.21
CA ARG A 113 -5.37 0.63 7.49
C ARG A 113 -4.84 -0.72 7.97
N GLY A 114 -3.72 -0.78 8.68
CA GLY A 114 -3.06 -2.06 9.03
C GLY A 114 -3.42 -2.66 10.39
N ARG A 115 -3.63 -1.83 11.44
CA ARG A 115 -3.79 -2.32 12.81
C ARG A 115 -5.21 -2.78 13.19
N ARG A 116 -6.24 -2.49 12.38
CA ARG A 116 -7.64 -2.91 12.65
C ARG A 116 -8.09 -4.19 11.92
N ARG A 117 -7.16 -5.01 11.42
CA ARG A 117 -7.49 -6.34 10.85
C ARG A 117 -6.92 -7.49 11.68
N ARG A 118 -6.93 -7.38 13.02
CA ARG A 118 -6.90 -8.58 13.89
C ARG A 118 -8.32 -9.16 13.99
N GLY A 119 -8.86 -9.59 12.85
CA GLY A 119 -10.19 -10.17 12.73
C GLY A 119 -10.46 -10.59 11.29
N GLY A 120 -10.00 -11.78 10.92
CA GLY A 120 -10.17 -12.33 9.58
C GLY A 120 -8.99 -13.17 9.14
N TRP A 121 -8.72 -14.27 9.86
CA TRP A 121 -7.97 -15.38 9.29
C TRP A 121 -8.84 -16.01 8.19
N ALA A 122 -8.57 -15.66 6.94
CA ALA A 122 -8.95 -16.48 5.79
C ALA A 122 -7.69 -16.59 4.93
N GLY A 123 -7.06 -17.76 4.97
CA GLY A 123 -5.76 -18.03 4.36
C GLY A 123 -5.75 -17.83 2.84
N PRO A 124 -4.56 -17.67 2.23
CA PRO A 124 -4.46 -17.65 0.78
C PRO A 124 -4.59 -19.10 0.26
N HIS A 125 -5.67 -19.39 -0.45
CA HIS A 125 -5.68 -20.48 -1.40
C HIS A 125 -4.68 -20.11 -2.52
N MET A 126 -3.66 -20.94 -2.69
CA MET A 126 -2.78 -20.92 -3.86
C MET A 126 -3.58 -21.40 -5.06
N GLU A 127 -3.51 -20.68 -6.19
CA GLU A 127 -3.55 -21.30 -7.51
C GLU A 127 -3.02 -20.30 -8.55
N GLY A 128 -2.12 -20.81 -9.40
CA GLY A 128 -1.18 -20.04 -10.20
C GLY A 128 -1.80 -19.10 -11.22
N MET A 129 -1.13 -17.97 -11.44
CA MET A 129 -1.38 -17.08 -12.57
C MET A 129 -0.16 -17.09 -13.48
N HIS A 130 -0.23 -18.00 -14.46
CA HIS A 130 0.49 -17.88 -15.72
C HIS A 130 0.09 -16.55 -16.36
N MET A 131 1.01 -15.59 -16.40
CA MET A 131 0.85 -14.36 -17.18
C MET A 131 1.18 -14.66 -18.64
N ILE A 132 0.21 -15.15 -19.41
CA ILE A 132 0.23 -15.08 -20.87
C ILE A 132 -1.16 -14.68 -21.40
N GLY A 133 -1.23 -13.52 -22.05
CA GLY A 133 -2.17 -13.29 -23.15
C GLY A 133 -3.44 -12.49 -22.85
N ARG A 134 -3.41 -11.24 -23.34
CA ARG A 134 -4.43 -10.61 -24.20
C ARG A 134 -5.75 -10.12 -23.57
N PHE A 135 -5.85 -8.79 -23.53
CA PHE A 135 -7.02 -7.96 -23.83
C PHE A 135 -8.26 -8.70 -24.36
N GLN A 136 -9.41 -8.57 -23.69
CA GLN A 136 -10.68 -8.13 -24.30
C GLN A 136 -11.79 -7.98 -23.24
N GLY A 137 -12.39 -6.78 -23.19
CA GLY A 137 -13.85 -6.65 -23.15
C GLY A 137 -14.61 -6.89 -21.83
N ARG A 138 -15.16 -5.79 -21.31
CA ARG A 138 -16.61 -5.61 -21.00
C ARG A 138 -17.22 -6.34 -19.79
N ALA A 139 -17.83 -5.52 -18.92
CA ALA A 139 -18.91 -5.81 -17.96
C ALA A 139 -18.61 -6.90 -16.90
N GLY A 140 -18.53 -6.59 -15.61
CA GLY A 140 -19.61 -5.95 -14.85
C GLY A 140 -20.65 -7.00 -14.44
N GLY A 141 -20.43 -7.59 -13.25
CA GLY A 141 -21.37 -8.26 -12.32
C GLY A 141 -22.52 -9.09 -12.92
N GLY A 142 -22.67 -10.38 -12.64
CA GLY A 142 -22.59 -11.00 -11.32
C GLY A 142 -23.82 -11.90 -11.18
N GLY A 143 -23.65 -13.19 -11.41
CA GLY A 143 -24.66 -14.19 -11.08
C GLY A 143 -24.68 -14.40 -9.57
N GLY A 144 -25.88 -14.35 -8.98
CA GLY A 144 -26.10 -14.67 -7.58
C GLY A 144 -27.53 -15.15 -7.37
N ARG A 145 -27.76 -16.45 -7.50
CA ARG A 145 -28.95 -17.13 -7.00
C ARG A 145 -28.89 -17.11 -5.46
N GLY A 146 -29.95 -16.65 -4.82
CA GLY A 146 -30.13 -16.76 -3.38
C GLY A 146 -31.57 -16.41 -3.02
N GLY A 147 -32.40 -17.44 -2.82
CA GLY A 147 -33.81 -17.29 -2.49
C GLY A 147 -34.02 -16.79 -1.07
N GLY A 148 -35.05 -15.96 -0.90
CA GLY A 148 -35.58 -15.53 0.38
C GLY A 148 -36.98 -14.94 0.18
N ARG A 149 -38.00 -15.80 0.32
CA ARG A 149 -39.41 -15.37 0.45
C ARG A 149 -39.56 -14.63 1.78
N GLY A 150 -40.11 -13.43 1.74
CA GLY A 150 -40.49 -12.69 2.96
C GLY A 150 -41.11 -11.36 2.59
N GLY A 151 -42.44 -11.34 2.46
CA GLY A 151 -43.21 -10.11 2.31
C GLY A 151 -43.09 -9.25 3.56
N GLY A 152 -42.81 -7.97 3.37
CA GLY A 152 -42.78 -6.97 4.44
C GLY A 152 -43.00 -5.59 3.86
N ARG A 153 -44.26 -5.14 3.86
CA ARG A 153 -44.61 -3.73 3.72
C ARG A 153 -44.09 -3.02 4.97
N GLY A 154 -43.02 -2.24 4.83
CA GLY A 154 -42.46 -1.42 5.90
C GLY A 154 -42.33 0.03 5.44
N GLN A 155 -43.34 0.84 5.77
CA GLN A 155 -43.26 2.29 5.79
C GLN A 155 -42.44 2.71 7.04
N GLY A 156 -41.51 3.65 6.87
CA GLY A 156 -40.70 4.26 7.93
C GLY A 156 -39.41 4.79 7.29
N GLY A 157 -39.17 6.09 7.14
CA GLY A 157 -39.33 7.14 8.15
C GLY A 157 -38.01 7.25 8.91
N GLY A 158 -37.05 8.04 8.41
CA GLY A 158 -35.76 8.22 9.07
C GLY A 158 -34.78 9.07 8.26
N GLN A 159 -34.60 10.30 8.72
CA GLN A 159 -33.69 11.32 8.21
C GLN A 159 -32.21 10.95 8.43
N GLY A 160 -31.32 11.53 7.61
CA GLY A 160 -29.96 11.89 8.03
C GLY A 160 -28.85 11.08 7.37
N GLY A 161 -28.03 11.79 6.58
CA GLY A 161 -26.74 11.26 6.15
C GLY A 161 -26.22 11.91 4.88
N TRP A 162 -25.79 13.17 4.99
CA TRP A 162 -24.98 13.86 3.99
C TRP A 162 -23.64 13.12 3.87
N GLY A 163 -23.59 12.11 2.99
CA GLY A 163 -22.39 11.36 2.68
C GLY A 163 -21.51 12.16 1.73
N ALA A 164 -20.70 13.05 2.27
CA ALA A 164 -19.58 13.68 1.59
C ALA A 164 -18.73 12.61 0.89
N GLY A 165 -18.76 12.59 -0.45
CA GLY A 165 -18.14 11.54 -1.23
C GLY A 165 -17.58 12.07 -2.55
N ARG A 166 -16.33 12.54 -2.48
CA ARG A 166 -15.40 12.82 -3.60
C ARG A 166 -15.59 14.16 -4.33
N MET A 167 -15.29 15.27 -3.65
CA MET A 167 -14.79 16.47 -4.36
C MET A 167 -13.38 16.77 -3.90
N GLY A 168 -12.43 16.56 -4.81
CA GLY A 168 -11.00 16.78 -4.57
C GLY A 168 -10.12 16.16 -5.65
N GLY A 169 -10.57 16.20 -6.92
CA GLY A 169 -9.63 16.14 -8.05
C GLY A 169 -8.95 17.51 -8.20
N PRO A 170 -7.76 17.59 -8.80
CA PRO A 170 -7.06 18.87 -8.99
C PRO A 170 -8.00 19.92 -9.63
N LEU A 171 -7.95 21.17 -9.17
CA LEU A 171 -8.81 22.29 -9.59
C LEU A 171 -8.91 22.50 -11.11
N ALA A 172 -7.96 21.95 -11.88
CA ALA A 172 -7.95 21.95 -13.34
C ALA A 172 -8.95 20.94 -13.97
N ALA A 173 -9.64 20.13 -13.16
CA ALA A 173 -10.67 19.17 -13.59
C ALA A 173 -12.08 19.78 -13.63
N GLY A 174 -12.20 21.03 -14.10
CA GLY A 174 -13.50 21.63 -14.39
C GLY A 174 -14.26 20.82 -15.46
N PRO A 175 -15.60 20.88 -15.49
CA PRO A 175 -16.42 20.25 -16.54
C PRO A 175 -16.11 20.80 -17.94
N ASP A 176 -15.50 21.98 -18.00
CA ASP A 176 -15.23 22.73 -19.21
C ASP A 176 -13.73 22.70 -19.54
N GLY A 177 -13.39 22.51 -20.82
CA GLY A 177 -12.01 22.44 -21.30
C GLY A 177 -11.92 21.92 -22.72
N TRP A 178 -10.74 22.04 -23.32
CA TRP A 178 -10.46 21.51 -24.66
C TRP A 178 -9.65 20.22 -24.56
N CYS A 179 -9.99 19.24 -25.39
CA CYS A 179 -9.18 18.05 -25.60
C CYS A 179 -8.46 18.18 -26.95
N VAL A 180 -7.14 17.97 -26.94
CA VAL A 180 -6.23 18.16 -28.07
C VAL A 180 -5.58 16.83 -28.45
N CYS A 181 -5.51 16.53 -29.73
CA CYS A 181 -4.74 15.40 -30.23
C CYS A 181 -3.28 15.78 -30.41
N LEU A 182 -2.36 15.02 -29.81
CA LEU A 182 -0.92 15.25 -29.98
C LEU A 182 -0.40 14.75 -31.35
N GLY A 183 -1.15 13.88 -32.03
CA GLY A 183 -0.76 13.33 -33.33
C GLY A 183 -1.08 14.24 -34.52
N CYS A 184 -2.22 14.96 -34.48
CA CYS A 184 -2.66 15.81 -35.59
C CYS A 184 -3.06 17.23 -35.19
N GLY A 185 -3.01 17.58 -33.90
CA GLY A 185 -3.36 18.92 -33.41
C GLY A 185 -4.87 19.19 -33.33
N HIS A 186 -5.74 18.22 -33.61
CA HIS A 186 -7.19 18.41 -33.55
C HIS A 186 -7.66 18.83 -32.16
N ARG A 187 -8.50 19.87 -32.06
CA ARG A 187 -9.08 20.38 -30.81
C ARG A 187 -10.59 20.20 -30.80
N GLN A 188 -11.12 19.60 -29.74
CA GLN A 188 -12.56 19.43 -29.54
C GLN A 188 -12.97 19.76 -28.10
N PRO A 189 -14.23 20.18 -27.87
CA PRO A 189 -14.72 20.43 -26.52
C PRO A 189 -14.72 19.16 -25.68
N HIS A 190 -14.38 19.28 -24.39
CA HIS A 190 -14.42 18.18 -23.44
C HIS A 190 -15.87 17.78 -23.14
N ALA A 191 -16.17 16.48 -23.21
CA ALA A 191 -17.47 15.94 -22.84
C ALA A 191 -17.50 15.57 -21.36
N ARG A 192 -18.49 16.10 -20.62
CA ARG A 192 -18.68 15.79 -19.19
C ARG A 192 -18.85 14.28 -18.99
N GLY A 193 -18.12 13.74 -18.02
CA GLY A 193 -18.18 12.32 -17.63
C GLY A 193 -17.26 11.39 -18.44
N VAL A 194 -16.57 11.90 -19.48
CA VAL A 194 -15.60 11.11 -20.27
C VAL A 194 -14.24 11.82 -20.25
N PRO A 195 -13.19 11.23 -19.65
CA PRO A 195 -11.85 11.83 -19.65
C PRO A 195 -11.29 11.94 -21.07
N CYS A 196 -10.53 13.00 -21.38
CA CYS A 196 -10.01 13.24 -22.74
C CYS A 196 -9.28 12.03 -23.33
N ASN A 197 -8.54 11.28 -22.51
CA ASN A 197 -7.77 10.10 -22.96
C ASN A 197 -8.63 8.89 -23.37
N GLN A 198 -9.94 8.91 -23.08
CA GLN A 198 -10.91 7.90 -23.56
C GLN A 198 -11.63 8.35 -24.83
N MET A 199 -11.47 9.61 -25.26
CA MET A 199 -12.01 10.09 -26.53
C MET A 199 -11.01 9.87 -27.68
N VAL A 200 -11.56 9.50 -28.83
CA VAL A 200 -10.80 9.19 -30.05
C VAL A 200 -10.85 10.39 -30.98
N CYS A 201 -9.69 10.79 -31.51
CA CYS A 201 -9.61 11.88 -32.49
C CYS A 201 -10.31 11.50 -33.81
N PRO A 202 -11.25 12.30 -34.33
CA PRO A 202 -11.94 12.01 -35.59
C PRO A 202 -11.04 12.14 -36.82
N GLN A 203 -9.88 12.81 -36.72
CA GLN A 203 -8.96 13.01 -37.85
C GLN A 203 -7.90 11.92 -37.98
N CYS A 204 -7.39 11.37 -36.89
CA CYS A 204 -6.27 10.41 -36.92
C CYS A 204 -6.48 9.14 -36.07
N GLY A 205 -7.59 9.04 -35.33
CA GLY A 205 -7.87 7.89 -34.46
C GLY A 205 -7.03 7.83 -33.19
N GLY A 206 -6.12 8.77 -32.94
CA GLY A 206 -5.29 8.83 -31.74
C GLY A 206 -6.05 9.31 -30.49
N PRO A 207 -5.54 9.02 -29.27
CA PRO A 207 -6.14 9.49 -28.03
C PRO A 207 -5.97 11.00 -27.86
N LEU A 208 -6.96 11.65 -27.23
CA LEU A 208 -6.90 13.09 -26.93
C LEU A 208 -6.37 13.35 -25.52
N THR A 209 -5.72 14.49 -25.32
CA THR A 209 -5.19 14.95 -24.02
C THR A 209 -5.80 16.29 -23.66
N ARG A 210 -5.99 16.58 -22.36
CA ARG A 210 -6.55 17.86 -21.93
C ARG A 210 -5.55 18.99 -22.19
N ASP A 211 -6.00 20.06 -22.81
CA ASP A 211 -5.19 21.25 -23.00
C ASP A 211 -4.92 21.91 -21.63
N ALA A 212 -3.65 22.01 -21.25
CA ALA A 212 -3.24 22.68 -20.01
C ALA A 212 -2.96 24.19 -20.23
N ALA A 213 -3.06 24.68 -21.47
CA ALA A 213 -2.46 25.95 -21.88
C ALA A 213 -3.42 27.17 -21.89
N GLN A 214 -4.51 27.18 -21.12
CA GLN A 214 -5.39 28.36 -21.05
C GLN A 214 -5.73 28.78 -19.62
N SER A 215 -4.75 29.38 -18.93
CA SER A 215 -4.99 30.27 -17.78
C SER A 215 -4.37 31.67 -17.94
N THR A 216 -3.86 32.04 -19.11
CA THR A 216 -3.33 33.40 -19.34
C THR A 216 -3.55 33.85 -20.78
N GLN A 217 -4.72 34.38 -21.10
CA GLN A 217 -4.84 35.54 -22.00
C GLN A 217 -5.94 36.45 -21.46
N LYS A 218 -5.48 37.60 -20.98
CA LYS A 218 -6.18 38.73 -20.37
C LYS A 218 -6.27 39.79 -21.47
N GLU A 219 -7.44 40.40 -21.61
CA GLU A 219 -7.72 41.74 -22.16
C GLU A 219 -7.09 42.15 -23.51
N GLU A 220 -7.95 42.39 -24.50
CA GLU A 220 -8.03 43.70 -25.16
C GLU A 220 -9.49 44.03 -25.51
#